data_AF-A0A4Q1V0X9-F1
#
_entry.id   AF-A0A4Q1V0X9-F1
#
_cell.length_a   1.000
_cell.length_b   1.000
_cell.length_c   1.000
_cell.angle_alpha   90.00
_cell.angle_beta   90.00
_cell.angle_gamma   90.00
#
_symmetry.space_group_name_H-M   'P 1'
#
loop_
_entity.id
_entity.type
_entity.pdbx_description
1 polymer ?
#
loop_
_entity_poly.entity_id
_entity_poly.type
_entity_poly.pdbx_seq_one_letter_code
_entity_poly.pdbx_strand_id
1 'polypeptide(L)'
;MSDAPVSPAVAEDEAALATPFVKCLVRLIRAQDPHGSWEGKLDAELLRDFIITKEQRRANPIIGDPDPDVLWRLDKFYAAVGLAIEERSGLMASPMMEMSHEGFGRVLFTAGRLVVLSKTLRDVHRFGFETFWKLAAAGTKLVGDGIAAIEAYPEVARA
;
A
#
# COMPACT_ATOMS: atom_id res chain seq x y z
N MET A 1 -7.90 14.86 32.06
CA MET A 1 -6.69 15.13 31.28
C MET A 1 -7.13 16.02 30.12
N SER A 2 -6.50 17.18 29.96
CA SER A 2 -6.94 18.24 29.04
C SER A 2 -7.09 17.74 27.61
N ASP A 3 -8.29 17.89 27.07
CA ASP A 3 -8.57 17.78 25.64
C ASP A 3 -8.02 19.07 24.99
N ALA A 4 -6.77 19.03 24.57
CA ALA A 4 -6.18 20.09 23.76
C ALA A 4 -6.86 20.05 22.37
N PRO A 5 -7.22 21.19 21.78
CA PRO A 5 -7.87 21.21 20.47
C PRO A 5 -6.98 20.51 19.44
N VAL A 6 -7.49 19.42 18.86
CA VAL A 6 -6.82 18.68 17.80
C VAL A 6 -6.60 19.63 16.61
N SER A 7 -5.36 19.75 16.16
CA SER A 7 -5.01 20.58 15.00
C SER A 7 -5.71 20.06 13.74
N PRO A 8 -6.13 20.94 12.80
CA PRO A 8 -6.81 20.51 11.56
C PRO A 8 -6.04 19.44 10.77
N ALA A 9 -4.71 19.51 10.76
CA ALA A 9 -3.86 18.53 10.07
C ALA A 9 -3.94 17.13 10.70
N VAL A 10 -4.06 17.06 12.04
CA VAL A 10 -4.20 15.79 12.77
C VAL A 10 -5.57 15.18 12.48
N ALA A 11 -6.62 15.99 12.42
CA ALA A 11 -7.97 15.53 12.06
C ALA A 11 -8.04 15.01 10.61
N GLU A 12 -7.34 15.65 9.68
CA GLU A 12 -7.24 15.18 8.29
C GLU A 12 -6.50 13.83 8.18
N ASP A 13 -5.42 13.66 8.95
CA ASP A 13 -4.67 12.40 9.01
C ASP A 13 -5.52 11.28 9.61
N GLU A 14 -6.22 11.53 10.71
CA GLU A 14 -7.14 10.57 11.32
C GLU A 14 -8.24 10.12 10.34
N ALA A 15 -8.82 11.05 9.58
CA ALA A 15 -9.81 10.74 8.57
C ALA A 15 -9.24 9.86 7.44
N ALA A 16 -8.01 10.13 6.99
CA ALA A 16 -7.34 9.31 5.99
C ALA A 16 -6.98 7.91 6.52
N LEU A 17 -6.49 7.82 7.75
CA LEU A 17 -6.18 6.56 8.44
C LEU A 17 -7.45 5.72 8.66
N ALA A 18 -8.61 6.37 8.80
CA ALA A 18 -9.88 5.69 8.95
C ALA A 18 -10.41 5.03 7.66
N THR A 19 -9.82 5.33 6.50
CA THR A 19 -10.25 4.75 5.22
C THR A 19 -10.03 3.23 5.17
N PRO A 20 -10.87 2.47 4.43
CA PRO A 20 -10.79 1.01 4.40
C PRO A 20 -9.42 0.47 3.97
N PHE A 21 -8.82 1.07 2.94
CA PHE A 21 -7.52 0.65 2.44
C PHE A 21 -6.41 0.87 3.49
N VAL A 22 -6.39 2.03 4.14
CA VAL A 22 -5.34 2.33 5.12
C VAL A 22 -5.50 1.48 6.38
N LYS A 23 -6.73 1.22 6.84
CA LYS A 23 -6.99 0.24 7.91
C LYS A 23 -6.48 -1.16 7.58
N CYS A 24 -6.68 -1.61 6.33
CA CYS A 24 -6.15 -2.88 5.84
C CYS A 24 -4.62 -2.89 5.90
N LEU A 25 -3.97 -1.83 5.43
CA LEU A 25 -2.52 -1.69 5.49
C LEU A 25 -2.00 -1.68 6.94
N VAL A 26 -2.63 -0.92 7.86
CA VAL A 26 -2.26 -0.92 9.29
C VAL A 26 -2.36 -2.32 9.89
N ARG A 27 -3.46 -3.05 9.66
CA ARG A 27 -3.63 -4.43 10.12
C ARG A 27 -2.49 -5.32 9.65
N LEU A 28 -2.13 -5.19 8.37
CA LEU A 28 -1.06 -5.98 7.77
C LEU A 28 0.31 -5.62 8.37
N ILE A 29 0.60 -4.34 8.59
CA ILE A 29 1.83 -3.90 9.24
C ILE A 29 1.90 -4.43 10.67
N ARG A 30 0.84 -4.26 11.47
CA ARG A 30 0.81 -4.76 12.85
C ARG A 30 1.02 -6.28 12.95
N ALA A 31 0.59 -7.05 11.95
CA ALA A 31 0.83 -8.49 11.90
C ALA A 31 2.32 -8.87 11.72
N GLN A 32 3.17 -7.93 11.29
CA GLN A 32 4.61 -8.14 11.12
C GLN A 32 5.42 -7.93 12.41
N ASP A 33 4.76 -7.63 13.53
CA ASP A 33 5.38 -7.40 14.83
C ASP A 33 5.05 -8.54 15.83
N PRO A 34 5.64 -9.73 15.67
CA PRO A 34 5.35 -10.88 16.51
C PRO A 34 5.80 -10.69 17.97
N HIS A 35 6.68 -9.73 18.24
CA HIS A 35 7.24 -9.47 19.57
C HIS A 35 6.62 -8.25 20.26
N GLY A 36 5.64 -7.57 19.64
CA GLY A 36 4.93 -6.43 20.23
C GLY A 36 5.78 -5.15 20.38
N SER A 37 6.84 -4.99 19.58
CA SER A 37 7.69 -3.77 19.59
C SER A 37 6.93 -2.50 19.20
N TRP A 38 5.78 -2.64 18.56
CA TRP A 38 4.91 -1.58 18.06
C TRP A 38 3.60 -1.48 18.85
N GLU A 39 3.48 -2.20 19.96
CA GLU A 39 2.35 -2.08 20.86
C GLU A 39 2.26 -0.65 21.42
N GLY A 40 1.05 -0.09 21.44
CA GLY A 40 0.81 1.30 21.86
C GLY A 40 1.21 2.39 20.86
N LYS A 41 1.91 2.06 19.76
CA LYS A 41 2.18 3.03 18.69
C LYS A 41 0.90 3.41 17.95
N LEU A 42 0.79 4.69 17.61
CA LEU A 42 -0.31 5.22 16.80
C LEU A 42 -0.18 4.74 15.35
N ASP A 43 -1.32 4.55 14.67
CA ASP A 43 -1.35 4.12 13.26
C ASP A 43 -0.58 5.09 12.34
N ALA A 44 -0.66 6.39 12.62
CA ALA A 44 0.11 7.43 11.92
C ALA A 44 1.62 7.24 12.08
N GLU A 45 2.08 6.77 13.25
CA GLU A 45 3.50 6.51 13.50
C GLU A 45 3.98 5.28 12.72
N LEU A 46 3.17 4.21 12.70
CA LEU A 46 3.51 2.98 11.97
C LEU A 46 3.61 3.19 10.46
N LEU A 47 2.77 4.06 9.92
CA LEU A 47 2.75 4.35 8.49
C LEU A 47 3.58 5.57 8.10
N ARG A 48 4.33 6.18 9.04
CA ARG A 48 5.10 7.39 8.80
C ARG A 48 6.04 7.28 7.60
N ASP A 49 6.72 6.14 7.44
CA ASP A 49 7.69 5.94 6.36
C ASP A 49 7.06 5.71 4.98
N PHE A 50 5.74 5.55 4.93
CA PHE A 50 5.00 5.64 3.66
C PHE A 50 4.79 7.09 3.23
N ILE A 51 4.97 8.06 4.13
CA ILE A 51 4.77 9.49 3.87
C ILE A 51 6.13 10.17 3.69
N ILE A 52 6.43 10.61 2.48
CA ILE A 52 7.67 11.30 2.12
C ILE A 52 7.38 12.64 1.46
N THR A 53 8.15 13.67 1.83
CA THR A 53 8.06 14.98 1.20
C THR A 53 8.55 14.90 -0.25
N LYS A 54 8.14 15.87 -1.07
CA LYS A 54 8.65 15.98 -2.46
C LYS A 54 10.17 16.12 -2.50
N GLU A 55 10.75 16.79 -1.51
CA GLU A 55 12.19 17.03 -1.39
C GLU A 55 12.92 15.72 -1.05
N GLN A 56 12.45 14.99 -0.03
CA GLN A 56 12.99 13.66 0.31
C GLN A 56 12.91 12.71 -0.88
N ARG A 57 11.77 12.69 -1.58
CA ARG A 57 11.58 11.86 -2.77
C ARG A 57 12.59 12.18 -3.88
N ARG A 58 12.89 13.47 -4.10
CA ARG A 58 13.84 13.90 -5.14
C ARG A 58 15.29 13.66 -4.74
N ALA A 59 15.60 13.79 -3.45
CA ALA A 59 16.94 13.58 -2.92
C ALA A 59 17.39 12.12 -3.04
N ASN A 60 16.47 11.16 -3.05
CA ASN A 60 16.80 9.75 -3.22
C ASN A 60 17.39 9.50 -4.63
N PRO A 61 18.67 9.07 -4.71
CA PRO A 61 19.28 8.68 -5.96
C PRO A 61 18.70 7.35 -6.45
N ILE A 62 18.61 7.19 -7.76
CA ILE A 62 18.17 5.94 -8.42
C ILE A 62 19.44 5.28 -8.95
N ILE A 63 20.21 4.68 -8.04
CA ILE A 63 21.50 4.05 -8.34
C ILE A 63 21.55 2.73 -7.60
N GLY A 64 21.79 1.63 -8.33
CA GLY A 64 21.83 0.29 -7.76
C GLY A 64 20.50 -0.14 -7.14
N ASP A 65 20.53 -1.19 -6.32
CA ASP A 65 19.32 -1.77 -5.74
C ASP A 65 18.56 -0.76 -4.84
N PRO A 66 17.22 -0.76 -4.86
CA PRO A 66 16.45 -0.02 -3.86
C PRO A 66 16.72 -0.52 -2.45
N ASP A 67 16.65 0.39 -1.49
CA ASP A 67 16.81 0.09 -0.07
C ASP A 67 15.82 -1.03 0.37
N PRO A 68 16.26 -2.04 1.15
CA PRO A 68 15.40 -3.13 1.61
C PRO A 68 14.12 -2.67 2.34
N ASP A 69 14.18 -1.56 3.09
CA ASP A 69 13.02 -1.03 3.78
C ASP A 69 12.01 -0.43 2.80
N VAL A 70 12.51 0.17 1.70
CA VAL A 70 11.67 0.67 0.61
C VAL A 70 10.96 -0.49 -0.10
N LEU A 71 11.70 -1.57 -0.39
CA LEU A 71 11.14 -2.78 -0.99
C LEU A 71 10.11 -3.43 -0.07
N TRP A 72 10.38 -3.47 1.24
CA TRP A 72 9.44 -3.99 2.21
C TRP A 72 8.16 -3.16 2.26
N ARG A 73 8.24 -1.82 2.29
CA ARG A 73 7.05 -0.95 2.24
C ARG A 73 6.26 -1.14 0.95
N LEU A 74 6.95 -1.27 -0.18
CA LEU A 74 6.33 -1.55 -1.48
C LEU A 74 5.57 -2.89 -1.45
N ASP A 75 6.20 -3.95 -0.93
CA ASP A 75 5.59 -5.26 -0.73
C ASP A 75 4.33 -5.16 0.14
N LYS A 76 4.41 -4.51 1.31
CA LYS A 76 3.26 -4.36 2.22
C LYS A 76 2.12 -3.54 1.61
N PHE A 77 2.43 -2.49 0.84
CA PHE A 77 1.43 -1.73 0.11
C PHE A 77 0.66 -2.61 -0.88
N TYR A 78 1.36 -3.38 -1.71
CA TYR A 78 0.71 -4.26 -2.68
C TYR A 78 0.03 -5.47 -2.04
N ALA A 79 0.58 -6.04 -0.96
CA ALA A 79 -0.10 -7.06 -0.18
C ALA A 79 -1.43 -6.55 0.39
N ALA A 80 -1.47 -5.31 0.88
CA ALA A 80 -2.72 -4.67 1.32
C ALA A 80 -3.72 -4.44 0.18
N VAL A 81 -3.26 -4.16 -1.05
CA VAL A 81 -4.13 -4.10 -2.24
C VAL A 81 -4.78 -5.46 -2.50
N GLY A 82 -4.00 -6.55 -2.48
CA GLY A 82 -4.52 -7.90 -2.69
C GLY A 82 -5.56 -8.31 -1.66
N LEU A 83 -5.25 -8.09 -0.37
CA LEU A 83 -6.17 -8.37 0.72
C LEU A 83 -7.46 -7.54 0.63
N ALA A 84 -7.37 -6.25 0.29
CA ALA A 84 -8.54 -5.40 0.14
C ALA A 84 -9.41 -5.77 -1.08
N ILE A 85 -8.82 -6.32 -2.16
CA ILE A 85 -9.58 -6.90 -3.27
C ILE A 85 -10.30 -8.16 -2.80
N GLU A 86 -9.62 -9.05 -2.08
CA GLU A 86 -10.19 -10.28 -1.53
C GLU A 86 -11.36 -9.99 -0.58
N GLU A 87 -11.20 -9.07 0.38
CA GLU A 87 -12.24 -8.68 1.33
C GLU A 87 -13.52 -8.17 0.63
N ARG A 88 -13.41 -7.57 -0.55
CA ARG A 88 -14.55 -7.00 -1.30
C ARG A 88 -15.14 -7.94 -2.35
N SER A 89 -14.31 -8.78 -2.97
CA SER A 89 -14.73 -9.67 -4.07
C SER A 89 -14.99 -11.11 -3.63
N GLY A 90 -14.46 -11.51 -2.47
CA GLY A 90 -14.44 -12.90 -2.02
C GLY A 90 -13.45 -13.79 -2.80
N LEU A 91 -12.62 -13.23 -3.68
CA LEU A 91 -11.63 -13.96 -4.46
C LEU A 91 -10.22 -13.51 -4.08
N MET A 92 -9.36 -14.49 -3.77
CA MET A 92 -7.96 -14.23 -3.45
C MET A 92 -7.25 -13.57 -4.65
N ALA A 93 -6.71 -12.37 -4.42
CA ALA A 93 -5.94 -11.62 -5.41
C ALA A 93 -4.46 -11.65 -5.03
N SER A 94 -3.72 -12.59 -5.61
CA SER A 94 -2.31 -12.83 -5.26
C SER A 94 -1.36 -11.93 -6.05
N PRO A 95 -0.48 -11.17 -5.39
CA PRO A 95 0.54 -10.38 -6.06
C PRO A 95 1.73 -11.25 -6.52
N MET A 96 2.28 -10.91 -7.68
CA MET A 96 3.62 -11.30 -8.12
C MET A 96 4.37 -10.05 -8.53
N MET A 97 5.59 -9.90 -8.02
CA MET A 97 6.43 -8.75 -8.31
C MET A 97 7.81 -9.20 -8.78
N GLU A 98 8.27 -8.60 -9.87
CA GLU A 98 9.63 -8.73 -10.36
C GLU A 98 10.24 -7.34 -10.42
N MET A 99 11.46 -7.22 -9.90
CA MET A 99 12.20 -5.96 -9.77
C MET A 99 13.62 -6.14 -10.31
N SER A 100 14.08 -5.18 -11.09
CA SER A 100 15.46 -5.06 -11.51
C SER A 100 16.29 -4.29 -10.48
N HIS A 101 17.61 -4.43 -10.60
CA HIS A 101 18.59 -3.72 -9.79
C HIS A 101 18.57 -2.19 -9.98
N GLU A 102 17.79 -1.65 -10.91
CA GLU A 102 17.67 -0.19 -11.11
C GLU A 102 16.36 0.37 -10.56
N GLY A 103 15.58 -0.44 -9.82
CA GLY A 103 14.29 -0.01 -9.28
C GLY A 103 13.19 0.08 -10.33
N PHE A 104 13.35 -0.63 -11.45
CA PHE A 104 12.30 -0.85 -12.45
C PHE A 104 11.69 -2.23 -12.26
N GLY A 105 10.42 -2.39 -12.56
CA GLY A 105 9.81 -3.70 -12.43
C GLY A 105 8.36 -3.73 -12.84
N ARG A 106 7.69 -4.80 -12.43
CA ARG A 106 6.26 -4.98 -12.65
C ARG A 106 5.66 -5.72 -11.48
N VAL A 107 4.49 -5.26 -11.05
CA VAL A 107 3.61 -6.01 -10.17
C VAL A 107 2.36 -6.42 -10.93
N LEU A 108 1.99 -7.67 -10.76
CA LEU A 108 0.83 -8.32 -11.35
C LEU A 108 -0.02 -8.89 -10.22
N PHE A 109 -1.32 -8.83 -10.35
CA PHE A 109 -2.23 -9.55 -9.46
C PHE A 109 -3.02 -10.54 -10.26
N THR A 110 -3.19 -11.74 -9.73
CA THR A 110 -4.06 -12.76 -10.31
C THR A 110 -5.15 -13.17 -9.34
N ALA A 111 -6.38 -13.30 -9.85
CA ALA A 111 -7.46 -14.02 -9.19
C ALA A 111 -7.85 -15.20 -10.10
N GLY A 112 -7.77 -16.44 -9.59
CA GLY A 112 -7.85 -17.63 -10.43
C GLY A 112 -6.83 -17.56 -11.57
N ARG A 113 -7.32 -17.52 -12.82
CA ARG A 113 -6.48 -17.38 -14.03
C ARG A 113 -6.49 -15.98 -14.63
N LEU A 114 -7.21 -15.03 -14.04
CA LEU A 114 -7.34 -13.67 -14.54
C LEU A 114 -6.25 -12.77 -13.97
N VAL A 115 -5.55 -12.01 -14.82
CA VAL A 115 -4.70 -10.90 -14.36
C VAL A 115 -5.61 -9.70 -14.07
N VAL A 116 -5.85 -9.42 -12.79
CA VAL A 116 -6.78 -8.36 -12.33
C VAL A 116 -6.12 -7.00 -12.25
N LEU A 117 -4.79 -6.96 -12.05
CA LEU A 117 -4.00 -5.73 -12.08
C LEU A 117 -2.66 -5.99 -12.75
N SER A 118 -2.18 -4.98 -13.48
CA SER A 118 -0.84 -4.98 -14.04
C SER A 118 -0.26 -3.59 -14.00
N LYS A 119 0.80 -3.40 -13.19
CA LYS A 119 1.42 -2.09 -12.98
C LYS A 119 2.92 -2.16 -13.19
N THR A 120 3.42 -1.34 -14.10
CA THR A 120 4.86 -1.08 -14.21
C THR A 120 5.32 -0.21 -13.04
N LEU A 121 6.43 -0.63 -12.43
CA LEU A 121 7.11 0.06 -11.36
C LEU A 121 8.34 0.76 -11.93
N ARG A 122 8.55 2.01 -11.53
CA ARG A 122 9.71 2.84 -11.91
C ARG A 122 10.10 3.66 -10.70
N ASP A 123 11.38 4.00 -10.62
CA ASP A 123 11.95 4.82 -9.55
C ASP A 123 11.59 4.28 -8.15
N VAL A 124 11.66 2.96 -7.95
CA VAL A 124 11.20 2.34 -6.69
C VAL A 124 11.93 2.87 -5.46
N HIS A 125 13.18 3.33 -5.59
CA HIS A 125 13.93 4.05 -4.55
C HIS A 125 13.18 5.25 -3.95
N ARG A 126 12.19 5.77 -4.69
CA ARG A 126 11.38 6.94 -4.37
C ARG A 126 9.97 6.59 -3.94
N PHE A 127 9.69 5.31 -3.67
CA PHE A 127 8.39 4.85 -3.23
C PHE A 127 7.96 5.54 -1.92
N GLY A 128 6.74 6.04 -1.93
CA GLY A 128 6.10 6.76 -0.82
C GLY A 128 5.11 7.80 -1.35
N PHE A 129 4.30 8.38 -0.48
CA PHE A 129 3.20 9.29 -0.78
C PHE A 129 3.40 10.62 -0.07
N GLU A 130 2.86 11.73 -0.55
CA GLU A 130 3.06 13.02 0.14
C GLU A 130 2.16 13.18 1.37
N THR A 131 1.05 12.45 1.44
CA THR A 131 0.06 12.50 2.53
C THR A 131 -0.64 11.15 2.67
N PHE A 132 -1.26 10.89 3.83
CA PHE A 132 -2.09 9.71 4.02
C PHE A 132 -3.28 9.65 3.05
N TRP A 133 -3.85 10.80 2.68
CA TRP A 133 -4.89 10.85 1.65
C TRP A 133 -4.41 10.37 0.28
N LYS A 134 -3.18 10.70 -0.12
CA LYS A 134 -2.61 10.19 -1.38
C LYS A 134 -2.31 8.70 -1.32
N LEU A 135 -1.84 8.21 -0.17
CA LEU A 135 -1.69 6.78 0.10
C LEU A 135 -3.03 6.05 -0.04
N ALA A 136 -4.06 6.55 0.66
CA ALA A 136 -5.42 6.00 0.62
C ALA A 136 -5.98 5.99 -0.81
N ALA A 137 -5.94 7.13 -1.50
CA ALA A 137 -6.45 7.26 -2.85
C ALA A 137 -5.76 6.32 -3.84
N ALA A 138 -4.44 6.19 -3.76
CA ALA A 138 -3.68 5.28 -4.63
C ALA A 138 -4.07 3.81 -4.42
N GLY A 139 -4.14 3.38 -3.16
CA GLY A 139 -4.54 2.01 -2.83
C GLY A 139 -6.00 1.72 -3.19
N THR A 140 -6.92 2.61 -2.83
CA THR A 140 -8.35 2.49 -3.16
C THR A 140 -8.58 2.43 -4.66
N LYS A 141 -7.83 3.23 -5.45
CA LYS A 141 -7.92 3.16 -6.91
C LYS A 141 -7.52 1.78 -7.43
N LEU A 142 -6.38 1.24 -6.98
CA LEU A 142 -5.92 -0.09 -7.42
C LEU A 142 -6.92 -1.19 -7.03
N VAL A 143 -7.48 -1.13 -5.82
CA VAL A 143 -8.53 -2.07 -5.38
C VAL A 143 -9.77 -1.97 -6.28
N GLY A 144 -10.22 -0.75 -6.60
CA GLY A 144 -11.35 -0.53 -7.50
C GLY A 144 -11.10 -1.07 -8.92
N ASP A 145 -9.92 -0.78 -9.49
CA ASP A 145 -9.52 -1.28 -10.80
C ASP A 145 -9.51 -2.83 -10.84
N GLY A 146 -9.01 -3.47 -9.78
CA GLY A 146 -8.95 -4.94 -9.67
C GLY A 146 -10.32 -5.58 -9.53
N ILE A 147 -11.21 -4.98 -8.74
CA ILE A 147 -12.62 -5.43 -8.61
C ILE A 147 -13.35 -5.29 -9.95
N ALA A 148 -13.18 -4.16 -10.64
CA ALA A 148 -13.78 -3.94 -11.95
C ALA A 148 -13.33 -5.00 -12.97
N ALA A 149 -12.06 -5.41 -12.93
CA ALA A 149 -11.55 -6.49 -13.78
C ALA A 149 -12.21 -7.84 -13.44
N ILE A 150 -12.36 -8.16 -12.15
CA ILE A 150 -13.04 -9.39 -11.69
C ILE A 150 -14.51 -9.41 -12.13
N GLU A 151 -15.22 -8.30 -11.97
CA GLU A 151 -16.64 -8.18 -12.34
C GLU A 151 -16.85 -8.28 -13.85
N ALA A 152 -15.88 -7.82 -14.65
CA ALA A 152 -15.91 -7.91 -16.10
C ALA A 152 -15.68 -9.35 -16.61
N TYR A 153 -14.91 -10.17 -15.89
CA TYR A 153 -14.53 -11.55 -16.31
C TYR A 153 -14.62 -12.57 -15.16
N PRO A 154 -15.82 -12.75 -14.56
CA PRO A 154 -15.99 -13.53 -13.34
C PRO A 154 -15.71 -15.03 -13.51
N GLU A 155 -15.92 -15.59 -14.70
CA GLU A 155 -15.62 -16.98 -15.02
C GLU A 155 -14.13 -17.27 -15.03
N VAL A 156 -13.30 -16.32 -15.49
CA VAL A 156 -11.83 -16.47 -15.49
C VAL A 156 -11.27 -16.23 -14.09
N ALA A 157 -11.87 -15.30 -13.34
CA ALA A 157 -11.46 -14.99 -11.97
C ALA A 157 -11.72 -16.13 -10.98
N ARG A 158 -12.73 -16.98 -11.25
CA ARG A 158 -13.12 -18.13 -10.41
C ARG A 158 -12.54 -19.47 -10.87
N ALA A 159 -11.76 -19.48 -11.95
CA ALA A 159 -11.21 -20.68 -12.58
C ALA A 159 -10.03 -21.30 -11.82
#